data_AF-A0A6G6K0S4-F1
#
_entry.id   AF-A0A6G6K0S4-F1
#
_cell.length_a   1.000
_cell.length_b   1.000
_cell.length_c   1.000
_cell.angle_alpha   90.00
_cell.angle_beta   90.00
_cell.angle_gamma   90.00
#
_symmetry.space_group_name_H-M   'P 1'
#
loop_
_entity.id
_entity.type
_entity.pdbx_description
1 polymer ?
#
loop_
_entity_poly.entity_id
_entity_poly.type
_entity_poly.pdbx_seq_one_letter_code
_entity_poly.pdbx_strand_id
1 'polypeptide(L)'
;MTTAAQVSSNTLREALVKWERLRLWYNAVMFIVGWSISYHLKWHMDQQAMLGYWGSAVLFGVTANVFFTLGPACECYCLAFRNRGFGRGRIVLFVLGLGVSLAAAGLFSLSLTLMYGAIFGGPR
;
A
#
# COMPACT_ATOMS: atom_id res chain seq x y z
N MET A 1 7.88 5.99 40.81
CA MET A 1 6.59 5.30 40.54
C MET A 1 6.02 5.85 39.24
N THR A 2 6.17 5.12 38.15
CA THR A 2 5.51 5.41 36.86
C THR A 2 4.05 5.00 36.99
N THR A 3 3.13 5.94 36.81
CA THR A 3 1.68 5.66 36.88
C THR A 3 1.26 4.78 35.68
N ALA A 4 0.23 3.94 35.86
CA ALA A 4 -0.25 3.02 34.81
C ALA A 4 -0.59 3.74 33.48
N ALA A 5 -0.99 5.01 33.54
CA ALA A 5 -1.21 5.87 32.38
C ALA A 5 0.07 6.13 31.56
N GLN A 6 1.22 6.25 32.21
CA GLN A 6 2.50 6.52 31.58
C GLN A 6 3.11 5.27 30.90
N VAL A 7 2.74 4.07 31.37
CA VAL A 7 3.11 2.80 30.72
C VAL A 7 2.30 2.59 29.43
N SER A 8 1.03 2.98 29.43
CA SER A 8 0.15 2.91 28.24
C SER A 8 0.63 3.83 27.11
N SER A 9 1.01 5.07 27.41
CA SER A 9 1.46 6.04 26.41
C SER A 9 2.76 5.63 25.71
N ASN A 10 3.73 5.08 26.47
CA ASN A 10 4.98 4.56 25.91
C ASN A 10 4.73 3.37 24.98
N THR A 11 3.82 2.45 25.36
CA THR A 11 3.46 1.28 24.55
C THR A 11 2.80 1.67 23.22
N LEU A 12 1.93 2.69 23.26
CA LEU A 12 1.28 3.22 22.06
C LEU A 12 2.28 3.87 21.10
N ARG A 13 3.20 4.69 21.65
CA ARG A 13 4.25 5.35 20.87
C ARG A 13 5.15 4.33 20.17
N GLU A 14 5.57 3.29 20.86
CA GLU A 14 6.36 2.22 20.25
C GLU A 14 5.62 1.47 19.13
N ALA A 15 4.31 1.24 19.31
CA ALA A 15 3.48 0.63 18.28
C ALA A 15 3.44 1.51 17.02
N LEU A 16 3.18 2.81 17.17
CA LEU A 16 3.13 3.78 16.09
C LEU A 16 4.47 3.89 15.35
N VAL A 17 5.59 4.00 16.06
CA VAL A 17 6.94 4.09 15.44
C VAL A 17 7.24 2.86 14.58
N LYS A 18 6.88 1.66 15.05
CA LYS A 18 7.07 0.43 14.29
C LYS A 18 6.16 0.37 13.05
N TRP A 19 4.94 0.89 13.12
CA TRP A 19 4.06 1.02 11.95
C TRP A 19 4.59 2.03 10.93
N GLU A 20 5.13 3.15 11.39
CA GLU A 20 5.78 4.15 10.51
C GLU A 20 6.96 3.52 9.76
N ARG A 21 7.77 2.70 10.44
CA ARG A 21 8.87 1.97 9.80
C ARG A 21 8.36 0.97 8.76
N LEU A 22 7.27 0.26 9.03
CA LEU A 22 6.63 -0.63 8.06
C LEU A 22 6.06 0.16 6.87
N ARG A 23 5.53 1.36 7.08
CA ARG A 23 5.02 2.23 6.02
C ARG A 23 6.11 2.62 5.03
N LEU A 24 7.29 2.98 5.55
CA LEU A 24 8.45 3.29 4.71
C LEU A 24 8.86 2.09 3.84
N TRP A 25 8.90 0.89 4.42
CA TRP A 25 9.18 -0.33 3.66
C TRP A 25 8.12 -0.62 2.60
N TYR A 26 6.83 -0.52 2.96
CA TYR A 26 5.72 -0.67 2.02
C TYR A 26 5.85 0.32 0.85
N ASN A 27 6.03 1.60 1.15
CA ASN A 27 6.18 2.64 0.13
C ASN A 27 7.41 2.41 -0.75
N ALA A 28 8.54 1.97 -0.19
CA ALA A 28 9.74 1.65 -0.97
C ALA A 28 9.49 0.49 -1.95
N VAL A 29 8.83 -0.58 -1.50
CA VAL A 29 8.46 -1.71 -2.36
C VAL A 29 7.49 -1.26 -3.46
N MET A 30 6.42 -0.54 -3.09
CA MET A 30 5.43 -0.05 -4.04
C MET A 30 6.03 0.96 -5.03
N PHE A 31 7.01 1.76 -4.61
CA PHE A 31 7.75 2.65 -5.49
C PHE A 31 8.56 1.86 -6.53
N ILE A 32 9.30 0.84 -6.11
CA ILE A 32 10.07 -0.02 -7.04
C ILE A 32 9.14 -0.72 -8.04
N VAL A 33 8.02 -1.27 -7.57
CA VAL A 33 7.02 -1.93 -8.42
C VAL A 33 6.39 -0.94 -9.39
N GLY A 34 5.92 0.21 -8.88
CA GLY A 34 5.34 1.27 -9.68
C GLY A 34 6.31 1.77 -10.75
N TRP A 35 7.56 2.05 -10.36
CA TRP A 35 8.62 2.46 -11.27
C TRP A 35 8.89 1.43 -12.37
N SER A 36 8.92 0.14 -12.01
CA SER A 36 9.13 -0.96 -12.98
C SER A 36 8.00 -1.01 -14.01
N ILE A 37 6.75 -0.87 -13.55
CA ILE A 37 5.57 -0.79 -14.43
C ILE A 37 5.64 0.47 -15.30
N SER A 38 5.93 1.64 -14.73
CA SER A 38 6.07 2.91 -15.48
C SER A 38 7.13 2.78 -16.58
N TYR A 39 8.28 2.21 -16.26
CA TYR A 39 9.38 2.02 -17.21
C TYR A 39 8.98 1.11 -18.36
N HIS A 40 8.24 0.04 -18.08
CA HIS A 40 7.75 -0.87 -19.11
C HIS A 40 6.66 -0.24 -20.00
N LEU A 41 5.74 0.53 -19.40
CA LEU A 41 4.65 1.20 -20.13
C LEU A 41 5.13 2.38 -20.99
N LYS A 42 6.23 3.05 -20.60
CA LYS A 42 6.81 4.16 -21.36
C LYS A 42 7.06 3.80 -22.83
N TRP A 43 7.43 2.55 -23.10
CA TRP A 43 7.73 2.09 -24.46
C TRP A 43 6.49 1.81 -25.30
N HIS A 44 5.29 1.80 -24.71
CA HIS A 44 4.07 1.31 -25.36
C HIS A 44 2.92 2.33 -25.33
N MET A 45 3.03 3.45 -24.61
CA MET A 45 1.93 4.41 -24.48
C MET A 45 2.18 5.73 -25.22
N ASP A 46 1.16 6.17 -25.98
CA ASP A 46 1.09 7.53 -26.54
C ASP A 46 0.79 8.58 -25.44
N GLN A 47 1.12 9.85 -25.71
CA GLN A 47 0.99 10.94 -24.73
C GLN A 47 -0.42 11.11 -24.15
N GLN A 48 -1.48 10.81 -24.91
CA GLN A 48 -2.86 10.91 -24.40
C GLN A 48 -3.18 9.85 -23.33
N ALA A 49 -2.57 8.67 -23.44
CA ALA A 49 -2.78 7.59 -22.49
C ALA A 49 -2.00 7.82 -21.17
N MET A 50 -1.00 8.71 -21.16
CA MET A 50 -0.25 9.08 -19.95
C MET A 50 -1.12 9.78 -18.89
N LEU A 51 -2.08 10.62 -19.30
CA LEU A 51 -2.95 11.34 -18.34
C LEU A 51 -3.82 10.37 -17.53
N GLY A 52 -4.44 9.37 -18.19
CA GLY A 52 -5.22 8.33 -17.54
C GLY A 52 -4.37 7.45 -16.63
N TYR A 53 -3.13 7.15 -17.04
CA TYR A 53 -2.16 6.44 -16.22
C TYR A 53 -1.81 7.20 -14.92
N TRP A 54 -1.48 8.49 -15.01
CA TRP A 54 -1.15 9.28 -13.83
C TRP A 54 -2.34 9.41 -12.87
N GLY A 55 -3.55 9.63 -13.39
CA GLY A 55 -4.76 9.71 -12.56
C GLY A 55 -5.03 8.41 -11.78
N SER A 56 -4.93 7.26 -12.46
CA SER A 56 -5.11 5.95 -11.84
C SER A 56 -3.98 5.60 -10.86
N ALA A 57 -2.72 5.96 -11.17
CA ALA A 57 -1.59 5.77 -10.26
C ALA A 57 -1.73 6.57 -8.96
N VAL A 58 -2.17 7.83 -9.05
CA VAL A 58 -2.42 8.67 -7.87
C VAL A 58 -3.57 8.10 -7.03
N LEU A 59 -4.68 7.74 -7.66
CA LEU A 59 -5.84 7.16 -6.96
C LEU A 59 -5.45 5.86 -6.25
N PHE A 60 -4.67 5.01 -6.90
CA PHE A 60 -4.14 3.78 -6.32
C PHE A 60 -3.24 4.08 -5.12
N GLY A 61 -2.32 5.04 -5.23
CA GLY A 61 -1.43 5.44 -4.13
C GLY A 61 -2.17 6.02 -2.92
N VAL A 62 -3.22 6.81 -3.14
CA VAL A 62 -4.08 7.34 -2.06
C VAL A 62 -4.82 6.19 -1.38
N THR A 63 -5.45 5.32 -2.16
CA THR A 63 -6.21 4.18 -1.65
C THR A 63 -5.34 3.25 -0.83
N ALA A 64 -4.14 2.91 -1.34
CA ALA A 64 -3.14 2.12 -0.63
C ALA A 64 -2.76 2.71 0.72
N ASN A 65 -2.54 4.03 0.80
CA ASN A 65 -2.23 4.70 2.07
C ASN A 65 -3.41 4.65 3.05
N VAL A 66 -4.64 4.85 2.59
CA VAL A 66 -5.84 4.74 3.44
C VAL A 66 -5.96 3.33 4.02
N PHE A 67 -5.82 2.28 3.20
CA PHE A 67 -5.83 0.90 3.69
C PHE A 67 -4.69 0.62 4.66
N PHE A 68 -3.49 1.16 4.42
CA PHE A 68 -2.36 1.00 5.34
C PHE A 68 -2.66 1.62 6.72
N THR A 69 -3.35 2.76 6.79
CA THR A 69 -3.71 3.40 8.08
C THR A 69 -4.70 2.60 8.93
N LEU A 70 -5.44 1.66 8.34
CA LEU A 70 -6.36 0.78 9.09
C LEU A 70 -5.62 -0.19 10.02
N GLY A 71 -4.42 -0.62 9.67
CA GLY A 71 -3.60 -1.52 10.50
C GLY A 71 -3.22 -0.90 11.86
N PRO A 72 -2.53 0.26 11.87
CA PRO A 72 -2.23 1.01 13.10
C PRO A 72 -3.48 1.38 13.88
N ALA A 73 -4.57 1.79 13.22
CA ALA A 73 -5.82 2.13 13.87
C ALA A 73 -6.43 0.91 14.60
N CYS A 74 -6.43 -0.26 13.95
CA CYS A 74 -6.92 -1.51 14.53
C CYS A 74 -6.06 -1.95 15.73
N GLU A 75 -4.73 -1.82 15.65
CA GLU A 75 -3.84 -2.14 16.76
C GLU A 75 -4.01 -1.17 17.93
N CYS A 76 -4.15 0.14 17.67
CA CYS A 76 -4.42 1.13 18.71
C CYS A 76 -5.75 0.86 19.40
N TYR A 77 -6.79 0.51 18.65
CA TYR A 77 -8.09 0.11 19.19
C TYR A 77 -7.96 -1.14 20.08
N CYS A 78 -7.22 -2.16 19.64
CA CYS A 78 -7.04 -3.39 20.42
C CYS A 78 -6.21 -3.17 21.68
N LEU A 79 -5.19 -2.31 21.63
CA LEU A 79 -4.42 -1.92 22.81
C LEU A 79 -5.27 -1.13 23.81
N ALA A 80 -6.06 -0.17 23.33
CA ALA A 80 -6.92 0.67 24.17
C ALA A 80 -8.04 -0.12 24.87
N PHE A 81 -8.68 -1.07 24.18
CA PHE A 81 -9.85 -1.78 24.69
C PHE A 81 -9.58 -3.17 25.27
N ARG A 82 -8.52 -3.87 24.83
CA ARG A 82 -8.24 -5.24 25.28
C ARG A 82 -6.92 -5.40 26.02
N ASN A 83 -6.10 -4.34 26.14
CA ASN A 83 -4.77 -4.39 26.76
C ASN A 83 -3.89 -5.55 26.24
N ARG A 84 -4.13 -6.01 24.99
CA ARG A 84 -3.39 -7.10 24.36
C ARG A 84 -2.56 -6.54 23.21
N GLY A 85 -1.26 -6.76 23.27
CA GLY A 85 -0.36 -6.48 22.16
C GLY A 85 -0.64 -7.40 20.97
N PHE A 86 -0.59 -6.84 19.76
CA PHE A 86 -0.90 -7.57 18.52
C PHE A 86 0.21 -8.56 18.10
N GLY A 87 1.39 -8.50 18.72
CA GLY A 87 2.49 -9.44 18.53
C GLY A 87 2.83 -9.68 17.05
N ARG A 88 2.75 -10.95 16.61
CA ARG A 88 2.98 -11.36 15.21
C ARG A 88 1.86 -10.95 14.24
N GLY A 89 0.67 -10.60 14.74
CA GLY A 89 -0.47 -10.20 13.90
C GLY A 89 -0.18 -8.96 13.04
N ARG A 90 0.75 -8.11 13.47
CA ARG A 90 1.20 -6.94 12.70
C ARG A 90 1.87 -7.34 11.39
N ILE A 91 2.75 -8.35 11.43
CA ILE A 91 3.43 -8.85 10.23
C ILE A 91 2.42 -9.50 9.29
N VAL A 92 1.45 -10.25 9.84
CA VAL A 92 0.39 -10.87 9.03
C VAL A 92 -0.45 -9.82 8.31
N LEU A 93 -0.91 -8.79 9.02
CA LEU A 93 -1.67 -7.67 8.40
C LEU A 93 -0.83 -6.93 7.36
N PHE A 94 0.46 -6.71 7.63
CA PHE A 94 1.38 -6.10 6.69
C PHE A 94 1.54 -6.94 5.42
N VAL A 95 1.81 -8.24 5.55
CA VAL A 95 2.01 -9.16 4.43
C VAL A 95 0.72 -9.30 3.62
N LEU A 96 -0.44 -9.38 4.27
CA LEU A 96 -1.74 -9.38 3.59
C LEU A 96 -1.97 -8.09 2.82
N GLY A 97 -1.77 -6.93 3.46
CA GLY A 97 -1.92 -5.63 2.80
C GLY A 97 -0.98 -5.46 1.61
N LEU A 98 0.28 -5.88 1.77
CA LEU A 98 1.27 -5.89 0.69
C LEU A 98 0.86 -6.83 -0.45
N GLY A 99 0.45 -8.06 -0.13
CA GLY A 99 0.02 -9.04 -1.12
C GLY A 99 -1.19 -8.59 -1.92
N VAL A 100 -2.22 -8.04 -1.25
CA VAL A 100 -3.41 -7.46 -1.91
C VAL A 100 -3.01 -6.27 -2.80
N SER A 101 -2.10 -5.42 -2.33
CA SER A 101 -1.62 -4.26 -3.12
C SER A 101 -0.86 -4.70 -4.37
N LEU A 102 0.01 -5.71 -4.26
CA LEU A 102 0.75 -6.27 -5.38
C LEU A 102 -0.18 -6.96 -6.39
N ALA A 103 -1.16 -7.73 -5.89
CA ALA A 103 -2.16 -8.36 -6.75
C ALA A 103 -2.98 -7.33 -7.52
N ALA A 104 -3.44 -6.27 -6.84
CA ALA A 104 -4.17 -5.17 -7.46
C ALA A 104 -3.31 -4.43 -8.51
N ALA A 105 -2.03 -4.18 -8.22
CA ALA A 105 -1.11 -3.59 -9.18
C ALA A 105 -0.89 -4.48 -10.42
N GLY A 106 -0.78 -5.80 -10.21
CA GLY A 106 -0.67 -6.78 -11.30
C GLY A 106 -1.92 -6.82 -12.17
N LEU A 107 -3.11 -6.87 -11.56
CA LEU A 107 -4.39 -6.81 -12.27
C LEU A 107 -4.55 -5.50 -13.07
N PHE A 108 -4.14 -4.38 -12.47
CA PHE A 108 -4.15 -3.09 -13.14
C PHE A 108 -3.22 -3.08 -14.37
N SER A 109 -1.98 -3.56 -14.22
CA SER A 109 -1.03 -3.68 -15.33
C SER A 109 -1.56 -4.59 -16.44
N LEU A 110 -2.17 -5.72 -16.08
CA LEU A 110 -2.79 -6.65 -17.03
C LEU A 110 -3.95 -5.98 -17.78
N SER A 111 -4.83 -5.27 -17.07
CA SER A 111 -5.97 -4.57 -17.69
C SER A 111 -5.53 -3.50 -18.68
N LEU A 112 -4.48 -2.73 -18.37
CA LEU A 112 -3.92 -1.73 -19.27
C LEU A 112 -3.33 -2.37 -20.52
N THR A 113 -2.62 -3.48 -20.37
CA THR A 113 -2.02 -4.22 -21.49
C THR A 113 -3.09 -4.78 -22.42
N LEU A 114 -4.14 -5.39 -21.86
CA LEU A 114 -5.26 -5.92 -22.64
C LEU A 114 -6.04 -4.82 -23.36
N MET A 115 -6.34 -3.71 -22.68
CA MET A 115 -7.05 -2.59 -23.27
C MET A 115 -6.25 -1.98 -24.43
N TYR A 116 -4.94 -1.79 -24.26
CA TYR A 116 -4.08 -1.27 -25.32
C TYR A 116 -4.00 -2.24 -26.51
N GLY A 117 -3.82 -3.54 -26.25
CA GLY A 117 -3.84 -4.57 -27.29
C GLY A 117 -5.17 -4.63 -28.07
N ALA A 118 -6.30 -4.46 -27.39
CA ALA A 118 -7.62 -4.46 -28.04
C ALA A 118 -7.85 -3.21 -28.92
N ILE A 119 -7.38 -2.04 -28.48
CA ILE A 119 -7.59 -0.77 -29.21
C ILE A 119 -6.61 -0.64 -30.40
N PHE A 120 -5.35 -1.01 -30.21
CA PHE A 120 -4.27 -0.74 -31.18
C PHE A 120 -3.70 -1.97 -31.87
N GLY A 121 -4.04 -3.18 -31.41
CA GLY A 121 -3.56 -4.46 -31.95
C GLY A 121 -4.43 -5.07 -33.04
N GLY A 122 -5.44 -4.36 -33.55
CA GLY A 122 -6.19 -4.79 -34.74
C GLY A 122 -5.27 -4.88 -35.97
N PRO A 123 -5.49 -5.84 -36.89
CA PRO A 123 -4.68 -5.97 -38.10
C PRO A 123 -4.72 -4.65 -38.88
N ARG A 124 -3.55 -4.07 -39.10
CA ARG A 124 -3.37 -2.95 -40.04
C ARG A 124 -3.51 -3.44 -41.47
#